data_AF-A0A1V5KQE7-F1
#
_entry.id   AF-A0A1V5KQE7-F1
#
_cell.length_a   1.000
_cell.length_b   1.000
_cell.length_c   1.000
_cell.angle_alpha   90.00
_cell.angle_beta   90.00
_cell.angle_gamma   90.00
#
_symmetry.space_group_name_H-M   'P 1'
#
loop_
_entity.id
_entity.type
_entity.pdbx_description
1 polymer ?
#
loop_
_entity_poly.entity_id
_entity_poly.type
_entity_poly.pdbx_seq_one_letter_code
_entity_poly.pdbx_strand_id
1 'polypeptide(L)'
;MADSAYQAGLLHDVGTLVLHKFNDQYHRTADQALALDFRNLVEEYTGYGTDHGAISMLFCQKWEMPRQVSEVVAFHHEPDYSCHTSEPVRVLKAILQLAEMLFVYGMNQGILGLAPNRKTAEVLATIREILGIDDSELNGLKSIASSIMAEPTP
;
A
#
# COMPACT_ATOMS: atom_id res chain seq x y z
N MET A 1 -15.53 -2.58 9.60
CA MET A 1 -14.28 -2.02 9.06
C MET A 1 -13.17 -3.07 9.00
N ALA A 2 -12.93 -3.86 10.06
CA ALA A 2 -11.87 -4.88 10.11
C ALA A 2 -11.86 -5.83 8.89
N ASP A 3 -13.00 -6.41 8.51
CA ASP A 3 -13.09 -7.31 7.35
C ASP A 3 -12.67 -6.63 6.04
N SER A 4 -13.09 -5.38 5.83
CA SER A 4 -12.70 -4.61 4.63
C SER A 4 -11.22 -4.24 4.64
N ALA A 5 -10.64 -3.95 5.82
CA ALA A 5 -9.20 -3.70 5.95
C ALA A 5 -8.38 -4.96 5.64
N TYR A 6 -8.82 -6.11 6.13
CA TYR A 6 -8.21 -7.40 5.81
C TYR A 6 -8.29 -7.71 4.31
N GLN A 7 -9.48 -7.54 3.71
CA GLN A 7 -9.68 -7.75 2.27
C GLN A 7 -8.83 -6.79 1.42
N ALA A 8 -8.77 -5.50 1.77
CA ALA A 8 -7.96 -4.52 1.07
C ALA A 8 -6.47 -4.87 1.16
N GLY A 9 -5.97 -5.20 2.35
CA GLY A 9 -4.59 -5.64 2.55
C GLY A 9 -4.25 -6.89 1.76
N LEU A 10 -5.16 -7.86 1.66
CA LEU A 10 -4.94 -9.08 0.89
C LEU A 10 -4.92 -8.84 -0.64
N LEU A 11 -5.70 -7.87 -1.12
CA LEU A 11 -5.99 -7.72 -2.55
C LEU A 11 -5.31 -6.52 -3.23
N HIS A 12 -4.72 -5.59 -2.46
CA HIS A 12 -4.19 -4.32 -3.02
C HIS A 12 -3.22 -4.54 -4.19
N ASP A 13 -2.34 -5.53 -4.08
CA ASP A 13 -1.30 -5.83 -5.07
C ASP A 13 -1.61 -7.02 -5.97
N VAL A 14 -2.84 -7.55 -6.01
CA VAL A 14 -3.16 -8.73 -6.84
C VAL A 14 -2.90 -8.49 -8.34
N GLY A 15 -2.96 -7.24 -8.80
CA GLY A 15 -2.64 -6.82 -10.16
C GLY A 15 -1.19 -7.06 -10.56
N THR A 16 -0.25 -7.06 -9.61
CA THR A 16 1.17 -7.36 -9.86
C THR A 16 1.35 -8.76 -10.44
N LEU A 17 0.54 -9.74 -10.00
CA LEU A 17 0.56 -11.11 -10.52
C LEU A 17 0.18 -11.17 -12.00
N VAL A 18 -0.73 -10.28 -12.42
CA VAL A 18 -1.14 -10.19 -13.81
C VAL A 18 -0.07 -9.52 -14.65
N LEU A 19 0.48 -8.40 -14.19
CA LEU A 19 1.60 -7.74 -14.88
C LEU A 19 2.79 -8.70 -15.04
N HIS A 20 3.11 -9.47 -14.01
CA HIS A 20 4.13 -10.52 -14.07
C HIS A 20 3.83 -11.59 -15.12
N LYS A 21 2.57 -12.03 -15.24
CA LYS A 21 2.17 -13.01 -16.26
C LYS A 21 2.33 -12.49 -17.70
N PHE A 22 2.20 -11.19 -17.92
CA PHE A 22 2.37 -10.58 -19.24
C PHE A 22 3.83 -10.21 -19.56
N ASN A 23 4.67 -10.13 -18.54
CA ASN A 23 6.10 -9.88 -18.68
C ASN A 23 6.86 -10.52 -17.51
N ASP A 24 7.59 -11.60 -17.82
CA ASP A 24 8.40 -12.33 -16.84
C ASP A 24 9.47 -11.46 -16.16
N GLN A 25 9.79 -10.30 -16.74
CA GLN A 25 10.75 -9.33 -16.21
C GLN A 25 10.12 -8.23 -15.33
N TYR A 26 8.81 -8.26 -15.11
CA TYR A 26 8.10 -7.29 -14.27
C TYR A 26 8.65 -7.22 -12.84
N HIS A 27 9.24 -8.30 -12.32
CA HIS A 27 9.92 -8.29 -11.03
C HIS A 27 10.97 -7.17 -10.94
N ARG A 28 11.66 -6.85 -12.05
CA ARG A 28 12.63 -5.74 -12.08
C ARG A 28 11.97 -4.37 -11.97
N THR A 29 10.78 -4.21 -12.54
CA THR A 29 9.97 -3.00 -12.38
C THR A 29 9.55 -2.84 -10.92
N ALA A 30 9.09 -3.92 -10.29
CA ALA A 30 8.74 -3.92 -8.86
C ALA A 30 9.96 -3.62 -7.97
N ASP A 31 11.12 -4.25 -8.23
CA ASP A 31 12.37 -4.00 -7.49
C ASP A 31 12.83 -2.54 -7.61
N GLN A 32 12.69 -1.94 -8.80
CA GLN A 32 13.03 -0.53 -9.03
C GLN A 32 12.07 0.42 -8.31
N ALA A 33 10.76 0.13 -8.31
CA ALA A 33 9.78 0.89 -7.56
C ALA A 33 10.11 0.83 -6.05
N LEU A 34 10.40 -0.36 -5.53
CA LEU A 34 10.85 -0.55 -4.15
C LEU A 34 12.18 0.15 -3.83
N ALA A 35 13.07 0.41 -4.80
CA ALA A 35 14.32 1.12 -4.53
C ALA A 35 14.18 2.66 -4.55
N LEU A 36 13.22 3.19 -5.31
CA LEU A 36 13.09 4.63 -5.55
C LEU A 36 11.98 5.28 -4.73
N ASP A 37 10.76 4.76 -4.87
CA ASP A 37 9.54 5.14 -4.16
C ASP A 37 8.50 4.08 -4.50
N PHE A 38 8.02 3.32 -3.51
CA PHE A 38 7.05 2.24 -3.73
C PHE A 38 5.74 2.72 -4.39
N ARG A 39 5.47 4.04 -4.34
CA ARG A 39 4.34 4.70 -4.99
C ARG A 39 4.55 5.04 -6.47
N ASN A 40 5.72 4.72 -7.02
CA ASN A 40 6.06 5.09 -8.38
C ASN A 40 5.46 4.11 -9.40
N LEU A 41 4.38 4.54 -10.05
CA LEU A 41 3.66 3.78 -11.07
C LEU A 41 4.12 4.11 -12.51
N VAL A 42 5.10 5.00 -12.71
CA VAL A 42 5.49 5.52 -14.04
C VAL A 42 5.97 4.41 -14.96
N GLU A 43 6.77 3.48 -14.45
CA GLU A 43 7.30 2.36 -15.24
C GLU A 43 6.20 1.41 -15.70
N GLU A 44 5.21 1.13 -14.83
CA GLU A 44 4.07 0.29 -15.19
C GLU A 44 3.21 0.97 -16.26
N TYR A 45 2.87 2.24 -16.06
CA TYR A 45 2.11 3.01 -17.04
C TYR A 45 2.82 3.10 -18.38
N THR A 46 4.13 3.31 -18.38
CA THR A 46 4.93 3.40 -19.61
C THR A 46 5.02 2.05 -20.34
N GLY A 47 5.14 0.95 -19.60
CA GLY A 47 5.27 -0.39 -20.16
C GLY A 47 3.96 -1.03 -20.61
N TYR A 48 2.87 -0.81 -19.88
CA TYR A 48 1.60 -1.53 -20.07
C TYR A 48 0.40 -0.62 -20.36
N GLY A 49 0.55 0.70 -20.25
CA GLY A 49 -0.56 1.65 -20.35
C GLY A 49 -1.52 1.65 -19.16
N THR A 50 -1.15 0.98 -18.06
CA THR A 50 -1.91 0.86 -16.83
C THR A 50 -0.98 0.55 -15.65
N ASP A 51 -1.50 0.60 -14.43
CA ASP A 51 -0.78 0.23 -13.20
C ASP A 51 -1.42 -1.00 -12.52
N HIS A 52 -0.70 -1.59 -11.56
CA HIS A 52 -1.19 -2.76 -10.85
C HIS A 52 -2.45 -2.46 -10.01
N GLY A 53 -2.60 -1.26 -9.45
CA GLY A 53 -3.78 -0.87 -8.66
C GLY A 53 -5.06 -0.87 -9.50
N ALA A 54 -5.01 -0.33 -10.72
CA ALA A 54 -6.11 -0.36 -11.68
C ALA A 54 -6.51 -1.81 -12.04
N ILE A 55 -5.53 -2.70 -12.20
CA ILE A 55 -5.80 -4.12 -12.44
C ILE A 55 -6.38 -4.79 -11.19
N SER A 56 -5.84 -4.51 -10.01
CA SER A 56 -6.35 -5.03 -8.73
C SER A 56 -7.82 -4.63 -8.51
N MET A 57 -8.21 -3.42 -8.90
CA MET A 57 -9.60 -2.98 -8.89
C MET A 57 -10.50 -3.86 -9.77
N LEU A 58 -10.05 -4.20 -10.98
CA LEU A 58 -10.81 -5.08 -11.89
C LEU A 58 -11.03 -6.47 -11.28
N PHE A 59 -10.03 -7.02 -10.56
CA PHE A 59 -10.20 -8.27 -9.80
C PHE A 59 -11.23 -8.12 -8.70
N CYS A 60 -11.12 -7.08 -7.88
CA CYS A 60 -12.06 -6.81 -6.80
C CYS A 60 -13.50 -6.70 -7.33
N GLN A 61 -13.70 -5.97 -8.43
CA GLN A 61 -15.02 -5.86 -9.08
C GLN A 61 -15.53 -7.21 -9.61
N LYS A 62 -14.66 -7.99 -10.26
CA LYS A 62 -15.02 -9.31 -10.78
C LYS A 62 -15.39 -10.31 -9.68
N TRP A 63 -14.79 -10.18 -8.51
CA TRP A 63 -15.10 -10.99 -7.33
C TRP A 63 -16.22 -10.41 -6.48
N GLU A 64 -16.90 -9.37 -6.97
CA GLU A 64 -18.01 -8.70 -6.28
C GLU A 64 -17.63 -8.19 -4.88
N MET A 65 -16.37 -7.77 -4.71
CA MET A 65 -15.90 -7.16 -3.48
C MET A 65 -16.63 -5.84 -3.21
N PRO A 66 -16.78 -5.43 -1.94
CA PRO A 66 -17.40 -4.14 -1.60
C PRO A 66 -16.74 -2.98 -2.35
N ARG A 67 -17.55 -2.01 -2.81
CA ARG A 67 -17.08 -0.84 -3.58
C ARG A 67 -15.93 -0.12 -2.89
N GLN A 68 -16.01 0.03 -1.56
CA GLN A 68 -14.95 0.68 -0.76
C GLN A 68 -13.61 -0.06 -0.83
N VAL A 69 -13.62 -1.40 -0.87
CA VAL A 69 -12.39 -2.21 -1.00
C VAL A 69 -11.81 -2.01 -2.39
N SER A 70 -12.65 -2.12 -3.43
CA SER A 70 -12.21 -1.92 -4.82
C SER A 70 -11.60 -0.53 -5.05
N GLU A 71 -12.20 0.50 -4.46
CA GLU A 71 -11.73 1.89 -4.55
C GLU A 71 -10.41 2.09 -3.80
N VAL A 72 -10.30 1.60 -2.56
CA VAL A 72 -9.03 1.71 -1.80
C VAL A 72 -7.91 0.97 -2.51
N VAL A 73 -8.18 -0.23 -3.03
CA VAL A 73 -7.21 -1.02 -3.79
C VAL A 73 -6.76 -0.29 -5.07
N ALA A 74 -7.64 0.43 -5.76
CA ALA A 74 -7.24 1.19 -6.95
C ALA A 74 -6.29 2.36 -6.64
N PHE A 75 -6.50 3.01 -5.50
CA PHE A 75 -5.85 4.29 -5.15
C PHE A 75 -4.89 4.16 -3.96
N HIS A 76 -4.39 2.97 -3.65
CA HIS A 76 -3.53 2.76 -2.49
C HIS A 76 -2.17 3.48 -2.62
N HIS A 77 -1.70 3.76 -3.84
CA HIS A 77 -0.51 4.61 -4.08
C HIS A 77 -0.79 6.11 -4.13
N GLU A 78 -2.06 6.54 -4.17
CA GLU A 78 -2.42 7.96 -4.28
C GLU A 78 -2.14 8.68 -2.94
N PRO A 79 -1.22 9.65 -2.85
CA PRO A 79 -0.95 10.36 -1.60
C PRO A 79 -2.06 11.33 -1.19
N ASP A 80 -2.87 11.83 -2.13
CA ASP A 80 -3.96 12.75 -1.83
C ASP A 80 -5.19 12.00 -1.31
N TYR A 81 -5.72 12.42 -0.16
CA TYR A 81 -6.95 11.88 0.43
C TYR A 81 -8.20 12.65 0.03
N SER A 82 -8.04 13.83 -0.58
CA SER A 82 -9.13 14.68 -1.05
C SER A 82 -9.92 14.06 -2.21
N CYS A 83 -9.31 13.10 -2.93
CA CYS A 83 -9.97 12.35 -3.99
C CYS A 83 -11.12 11.46 -3.50
N HIS A 84 -11.15 11.13 -2.20
CA HIS A 84 -12.22 10.34 -1.58
C HIS A 84 -13.11 11.21 -0.68
N THR A 85 -14.36 11.39 -1.09
CA THR A 85 -15.35 12.15 -0.31
C THR A 85 -15.94 11.34 0.85
N SER A 86 -15.95 10.01 0.73
CA SER A 86 -16.45 9.08 1.76
C SER A 86 -15.44 8.91 2.90
N GLU A 87 -15.87 9.18 4.14
CA GLU A 87 -15.02 9.00 5.32
C GLU A 87 -14.57 7.54 5.51
N PRO A 88 -15.45 6.52 5.40
CA PRO A 88 -15.04 5.12 5.52
C PRO A 88 -13.95 4.71 4.54
N VAL A 89 -13.98 5.24 3.32
CA VAL A 89 -12.94 4.99 2.29
C VAL A 89 -11.63 5.64 2.68
N ARG A 90 -11.65 6.89 3.18
CA ARG A 90 -10.42 7.57 3.66
C ARG A 90 -9.79 6.83 4.82
N VAL A 91 -10.58 6.38 5.80
CA VAL A 91 -10.07 5.58 6.94
C VAL A 91 -9.49 4.27 6.45
N LEU A 92 -10.19 3.55 5.58
CA LEU A 92 -9.72 2.27 5.04
C LEU A 92 -8.41 2.41 4.24
N LYS A 93 -8.30 3.47 3.42
CA LYS A 93 -7.07 3.82 2.70
C LYS A 93 -5.92 4.16 3.66
N ALA A 94 -6.21 4.94 4.72
CA ALA A 94 -5.21 5.31 5.72
C ALA A 94 -4.68 4.09 6.49
N ILE A 95 -5.54 3.12 6.81
CA ILE A 95 -5.13 1.84 7.40
C ILE A 95 -4.20 1.09 6.45
N LEU A 96 -4.57 0.96 5.17
CA LEU A 96 -3.77 0.25 4.17
C LEU A 96 -2.40 0.90 3.97
N GLN A 97 -2.36 2.21 3.70
CA GLN A 97 -1.09 2.92 3.51
C GLN A 97 -0.21 2.91 4.76
N LEU A 98 -0.80 2.96 5.97
CA LEU A 98 -0.02 2.82 7.20
C LEU A 98 0.61 1.43 7.29
N ALA A 99 -0.12 0.36 6.95
CA ALA A 99 0.41 -0.99 6.95
C ALA A 99 1.58 -1.15 5.97
N GLU A 100 1.48 -0.59 4.76
CA GLU A 100 2.56 -0.59 3.77
C GLU A 100 3.80 0.19 4.28
N MET A 101 3.58 1.36 4.89
CA MET A 101 4.68 2.13 5.49
C MET A 101 5.36 1.38 6.63
N LEU A 102 4.60 0.66 7.47
CA LEU A 102 5.15 -0.15 8.57
C LEU A 102 5.93 -1.35 8.03
N PHE A 103 5.45 -1.99 6.97
CA PHE A 103 6.16 -3.07 6.27
C PHE A 103 7.50 -2.57 5.72
N VAL A 104 7.49 -1.46 4.97
CA VAL A 104 8.71 -0.82 4.46
C VAL A 104 9.66 -0.41 5.59
N TYR A 105 9.13 0.16 6.68
CA TYR A 105 9.92 0.55 7.85
C TYR A 105 10.63 -0.65 8.50
N GLY A 106 9.95 -1.78 8.66
CA GLY A 106 10.59 -2.99 9.20
C GLY A 106 11.59 -3.63 8.24
N MET A 107 11.30 -3.65 6.93
CA MET A 107 12.28 -4.09 5.92
C MET A 107 13.56 -3.23 5.89
N ASN A 108 13.44 -1.93 6.19
CA ASN A 108 14.57 -1.00 6.25
C ASN A 108 15.51 -1.19 7.43
N GLN A 109 15.08 -1.91 8.47
CA GLN A 109 15.99 -2.39 9.51
C GLN A 109 16.87 -3.55 8.97
N GLY A 110 16.56 -4.07 7.78
CA GLY A 110 17.21 -5.22 7.15
C GLY A 110 18.05 -4.90 5.92
N ILE A 111 17.46 -4.46 4.79
CA ILE A 111 18.15 -4.67 3.48
C ILE A 111 18.00 -3.57 2.41
N LEU A 112 17.08 -2.58 2.49
CA LEU A 112 16.78 -1.75 1.29
C LEU A 112 16.72 -0.21 1.40
N GLY A 113 17.25 0.43 2.43
CA GLY A 113 17.63 1.87 2.38
C GLY A 113 16.54 2.89 1.99
N LEU A 114 15.25 2.56 2.12
CA LEU A 114 14.12 3.47 1.85
C LEU A 114 13.97 4.47 3.00
N ALA A 115 14.87 5.44 3.09
CA ALA A 115 14.78 6.47 4.11
C ALA A 115 13.46 7.26 3.97
N PRO A 116 12.78 7.60 5.08
CA PRO A 116 11.63 8.50 5.06
C PRO A 116 12.01 9.79 4.32
N ASN A 117 11.28 10.11 3.25
CA ASN A 117 11.42 11.38 2.54
C ASN A 117 10.29 12.34 2.95
N ARG A 118 10.40 13.61 2.55
CA ARG A 118 9.42 14.65 2.88
C ARG A 118 7.98 14.25 2.50
N LYS A 119 7.79 13.64 1.33
CA LYS A 119 6.45 13.20 0.87
C LYS A 119 5.88 12.11 1.77
N THR A 120 6.70 11.14 2.18
CA THR A 120 6.26 10.08 3.09
C THR A 120 5.90 10.63 4.47
N ALA A 121 6.61 11.65 4.95
CA ALA A 121 6.27 12.33 6.20
C ALA A 121 4.93 13.11 6.12
N GLU A 122 4.67 13.79 5.01
CA GLU A 122 3.41 14.51 4.76
C GLU A 122 2.21 13.55 4.69
N VAL A 123 2.35 12.42 4.00
CA VAL A 123 1.31 11.37 3.96
C VAL A 123 1.10 10.76 5.35
N LEU A 124 2.16 10.44 6.09
CA LEU A 124 2.04 9.91 7.45
C LEU A 124 1.32 10.90 8.39
N ALA A 125 1.60 12.21 8.28
CA ALA A 125 0.89 13.21 9.07
C ALA A 125 -0.62 13.20 8.77
N THR A 126 -0.99 13.10 7.50
CA THR A 126 -2.39 13.00 7.06
C THR A 126 -3.05 11.71 7.57
N ILE A 127 -2.35 10.57 7.50
CA ILE A 127 -2.82 9.29 8.04
C ILE A 127 -3.07 9.41 9.56
N ARG A 128 -2.15 10.03 10.31
CA ARG A 128 -2.30 10.23 11.76
C ARG A 128 -3.53 11.06 12.10
N GLU A 129 -3.79 12.12 11.32
CA GLU A 129 -4.99 12.94 11.48
C GLU A 129 -6.27 12.15 11.20
N ILE A 130 -6.32 11.39 10.10
CA ILE A 130 -7.48 10.59 9.71
C ILE A 130 -7.78 9.49 10.74
N LEU A 131 -6.75 8.80 11.22
CA LEU A 131 -6.89 7.69 12.16
C LEU A 131 -6.99 8.14 13.62
N GLY A 132 -6.70 9.42 13.90
CA GLY A 132 -6.68 9.96 15.25
C GLY A 132 -5.59 9.36 16.14
N ILE A 133 -4.45 8.96 15.56
CA ILE A 133 -3.37 8.28 16.30
C ILE A 133 -2.23 9.22 16.69
N ASP A 134 -1.75 9.07 17.92
CA ASP A 134 -0.62 9.82 18.45
C ASP A 134 0.74 9.12 18.20
N ASP A 135 1.83 9.74 18.68
CA ASP A 135 3.17 9.17 18.52
C ASP A 135 3.39 7.90 19.35
N SER A 136 2.71 7.77 20.50
CA SER A 136 2.79 6.59 21.36
C SER A 136 2.16 5.38 20.66
N GLU A 137 0.97 5.56 20.10
CA GLU A 137 0.25 4.52 19.35
C GLU A 137 1.02 4.12 18.09
N LEU A 138 1.53 5.09 17.32
CA LEU A 138 2.35 4.82 16.15
C LEU A 138 3.62 4.04 16.50
N ASN A 139 4.29 4.37 17.61
CA ASN A 139 5.46 3.63 18.08
C ASN A 139 5.10 2.20 18.54
N GLY A 140 3.94 2.02 19.18
CA GLY A 140 3.40 0.70 19.49
C GLY A 140 3.19 -0.16 18.23
N LEU A 141 2.57 0.41 17.20
CA LEU A 141 2.36 -0.26 15.90
C LEU A 141 3.68 -0.63 15.22
N LYS A 142 4.68 0.27 15.22
CA LYS A 142 6.03 -0.03 14.72
C LYS A 142 6.67 -1.19 15.46
N SER A 143 6.53 -1.25 16.78
CA SER A 143 7.08 -2.35 17.60
C SER A 143 6.40 -3.68 17.28
N ILE A 144 5.07 -3.69 17.13
CA ILE A 144 4.31 -4.89 16.75
C ILE A 144 4.75 -5.37 15.37
N ALA A 145 4.79 -4.47 14.39
CA ALA A 145 5.21 -4.80 13.02
C ALA A 145 6.62 -5.40 12.99
N SER A 146 7.55 -4.78 13.72
CA SER A 146 8.94 -5.27 13.83
C SER A 146 9.02 -6.67 14.46
N SER A 147 8.19 -6.95 15.47
CA SER A 147 8.12 -8.27 16.09
C SER A 147 7.63 -9.33 15.11
N ILE A 148 6.56 -9.04 14.35
CA ILE A 148 6.00 -9.96 13.35
C ILE A 148 7.02 -10.26 12.25
N MET A 149 7.75 -9.25 11.78
CA MET A 149 8.75 -9.43 10.72
C MET A 149 10.04 -10.14 11.19
N ALA A 150 10.30 -10.18 12.50
CA ALA A 150 11.43 -10.90 13.07
C ALA A 150 11.16 -12.39 13.28
N GLU A 151 9.90 -12.83 13.22
CA GLU A 151 9.57 -14.25 13.32
C GLU A 151 10.07 -14.99 12.06
N PRO A 152 10.75 -16.14 12.21
CA PRO A 152 11.14 -16.94 11.05
C PRO A 152 9.88 -17.36 10.28
N THR A 153 9.89 -17.15 8.97
CA THR A 153 8.82 -17.63 8.10
C THR A 153 8.72 -19.16 8.22
N PRO A 154 7.50 -19.71 8.35
CA PRO A 154 7.29 -21.15 8.54
C PRO A 154 7.78 -21.99 7.35
#